data_AF-A0A2S6GQQ3-F1
#
_entry.id   AF-A0A2S6GQQ3-F1
#
_cell.length_a   1.000
_cell.length_b   1.000
_cell.length_c   1.000
_cell.angle_alpha   90.00
_cell.angle_beta   90.00
_cell.angle_gamma   90.00
#
_symmetry.space_group_name_H-M   'P 1'
#
loop_
_entity.id
_entity.type
_entity.pdbx_description
1 polymer ?
#
loop_
_entity_poly.entity_id
_entity_poly.type
_entity_poly.pdbx_seq_one_letter_code
_entity_poly.pdbx_strand_id
1 'polypeptide(L)' 'MTPRIERLVAHPGLPLVAGVDVDRPAVHVWDSTDLRHLDTIGADAARTATRAASTAPAACRNPSGTPKNPCSWC' A
#
# COMPACT_ATOMS: atom_id res chain seq x y z
N MET A 1 -0.65 14.04 -15.66
CA MET A 1 -1.59 12.93 -15.86
C MET A 1 -2.28 12.73 -14.52
N THR A 2 -3.60 12.88 -14.46
CA THR A 2 -4.37 12.82 -13.20
C THR A 2 -4.64 11.36 -12.85
N PRO A 3 -4.40 10.91 -11.60
CA PRO A 3 -4.66 9.52 -11.22
C PRO A 3 -6.16 9.21 -11.26
N ARG A 4 -6.53 8.02 -11.75
CA ARG A 4 -7.92 7.58 -11.82
C ARG A 4 -8.24 6.68 -10.64
N ILE A 5 -8.78 7.29 -9.58
CA ILE A 5 -9.07 6.60 -8.33
C ILE A 5 -10.45 5.94 -8.40
N GLU A 6 -10.50 4.59 -8.39
CA GLU A 6 -11.77 3.85 -8.41
C GLU A 6 -12.23 3.40 -7.02
N ARG A 7 -11.32 3.34 -6.05
CA ARG A 7 -11.62 2.95 -4.68
C ARG A 7 -10.93 3.87 -3.70
N LEU A 8 -11.70 4.34 -2.72
CA LEU A 8 -11.22 5.13 -1.58
C LEU A 8 -11.53 4.39 -0.28
N VAL A 9 -10.59 4.43 0.66
CA VAL A 9 -10.73 3.88 2.01
C VAL A 9 -10.23 4.93 3.00
N ALA A 10 -11.07 5.29 3.97
CA ALA A 10 -10.68 6.14 5.09
C ALA A 10 -10.22 5.28 6.27
N HIS A 11 -9.15 5.71 6.95
CA HIS A 11 -8.68 5.02 8.13
C HIS A 11 -9.57 5.36 9.34
N PRO A 12 -10.05 4.38 10.12
CA PRO A 12 -11.05 4.63 11.17
C PRO A 12 -10.52 5.42 12.38
N GLY A 13 -9.21 5.45 12.59
CA GLY A 13 -8.59 6.12 13.75
C GLY A 13 -7.44 7.08 13.42
N LEU A 14 -7.19 7.34 12.13
CA LEU A 14 -6.14 8.27 11.68
C LEU A 14 -6.74 9.18 10.61
N PRO A 15 -6.31 10.45 10.50
CA PRO A 15 -6.79 11.37 9.49
C PRO A 15 -6.15 11.05 8.12
N LEU A 16 -6.39 9.84 7.61
CA LEU A 16 -5.77 9.31 6.41
C LEU A 16 -6.81 8.73 5.46
N VAL A 17 -6.63 9.02 4.18
CA VAL A 17 -7.39 8.43 3.07
C VAL A 17 -6.42 7.75 2.12
N ALA A 18 -6.73 6.52 1.73
CA ALA A 18 -6.00 5.78 0.71
C ALA A 18 -6.88 5.58 -0.52
N GLY A 19 -6.29 5.72 -1.70
CA GLY A 19 -6.97 5.55 -2.98
C GLY A 19 -6.16 4.71 -3.93
N VAL A 20 -6.83 3.83 -4.66
CA VAL A 20 -6.22 2.93 -5.64
C VAL A 20 -6.35 3.53 -7.02
N ASP A 21 -5.22 3.82 -7.67
CA ASP A 21 -5.17 4.21 -9.07
C ASP A 21 -5.33 2.95 -9.94
N VAL A 22 -6.30 2.98 -10.84
CA VAL A 22 -6.58 1.88 -11.77
C VAL A 22 -5.69 1.92 -13.00
N ASP A 23 -5.27 3.11 -13.41
CA ASP A 23 -4.45 3.30 -14.61
C ASP A 23 -2.99 2.89 -14.34
N ARG A 24 -2.57 3.01 -13.07
CA ARG A 24 -1.26 2.58 -12.58
C ARG A 24 -1.48 1.87 -11.26
N PRO A 25 -1.04 0.61 -11.06
CA PRO A 25 -1.25 -0.13 -9.81
C PRO A 25 -0.44 0.51 -8.67
N ALA A 26 -0.98 1.60 -8.15
CA ALA A 26 -0.38 2.47 -7.15
C ALA A 26 -1.45 2.87 -6.14
N VAL A 27 -1.03 2.99 -4.88
CA VAL A 27 -1.86 3.48 -3.79
C VAL A 27 -1.40 4.87 -3.45
N HIS A 28 -2.29 5.83 -3.60
CA HIS A 28 -2.07 7.20 -3.17
C HIS A 28 -2.61 7.39 -1.75
N VAL A 29 -1.86 8.08 -0.91
CA VAL A 29 -2.22 8.36 0.48
C VAL A 29 -2.33 9.86 0.65
N TRP A 30 -3.42 10.29 1.27
CA TRP A 30 -3.71 11.68 1.60
C TRP A 30 -4.00 11.85 3.08
N ASP A 31 -3.68 13.05 3.58
CA ASP A 31 -4.22 13.56 4.82
C ASP A 31 -5.71 13.90 4.61
N SER A 32 -6.59 13.46 5.49
CA SER A 32 -8.03 13.67 5.35
C SER A 32 -8.50 15.06 5.76
N THR A 33 -7.67 15.84 6.47
CA THR A 33 -8.03 17.17 6.98
C THR A 33 -8.07 18.22 5.89
N ASP A 34 -7.13 18.16 4.95
CA ASP A 34 -6.98 19.12 3.84
C ASP A 34 -6.83 18.45 2.47
N LEU A 35 -6.94 17.11 2.41
CA LEU A 35 -6.71 16.29 1.21
C LEU A 35 -5.33 16.49 0.61
N ARG A 36 -4.34 16.85 1.43
CA ARG A 36 -2.95 16.95 1.00
C ARG A 36 -2.41 15.56 0.70
N HIS A 37 -1.83 15.41 -0.49
CA HIS A 37 -1.14 14.19 -0.87
C HIS A 37 0.11 14.01 -0.01
N LEU A 38 0.21 12.84 0.63
CA LEU A 38 1.32 12.48 1.50
C LEU A 38 2.33 11.59 0.78
N ASP A 39 1.86 10.53 0.12
CA ASP A 39 2.74 9.56 -0.52
C ASP A 39 2.05 8.73 -1.61
N THR A 40 2.84 8.11 -2.49
CA THR A 40 2.40 7.15 -3.51
C THR A 40 3.20 5.86 -3.40
N ILE A 41 2.51 4.76 -3.10
CA ILE A 41 3.09 3.42 -2.99
C ILE A 41 2.87 2.68 -4.32
N GLY A 42 3.90 2.04 -4.87
CA GLY A 42 3.76 1.16 -6.05
C GLY A 42 3.91 1.86 -7.41
N ALA A 43 4.15 3.18 -7.44
CA ALA A 43 4.37 3.94 -8.68
C ALA A 43 5.50 3.38 -9.57
N ASP A 44 6.51 2.74 -8.98
CA ASP A 44 7.65 2.12 -9.68
C ASP A 44 7.59 0.58 -9.79
N ALA A 45 6.57 -0.06 -9.24
CA ALA A 45 6.47 -1.53 -9.25
C ALA A 45 6.31 -2.12 -10.66
N ALA A 46 5.93 -1.29 -11.64
CA ALA A 46 5.86 -1.68 -13.05
C ALA A 46 7.21 -2.15 -13.64
N ARG A 47 8.37 -1.78 -13.06
CA ARG A 47 9.69 -2.25 -13.54
C ARG A 47 10.13 -3.60 -12.97
N THR A 48 9.51 -4.08 -11.90
CA THR A 48 9.92 -5.32 -11.22
C THR A 48 8.93 -6.47 -11.43
N ALA A 49 8.06 -6.39 -12.43
CA ALA A 49 7.31 -7.54 -12.93
C ALA A 49 8.17 -8.40 -13.90
N THR A 50 9.47 -8.57 -13.61
CA THR A 50 10.23 -9.68 -14.20
C THR A 50 9.98 -10.89 -13.31
N ARG A 51 9.07 -11.76 -13.77
CA ARG A 51 8.95 -13.19 -13.45
C ARG A 51 9.53 -13.59 -12.09
N ALA A 52 8.65 -13.66 -11.09
CA ALA A 52 8.83 -14.32 -9.80
C ALA A 52 10.08 -15.20 -9.68
N ALA A 53 11.14 -14.65 -9.09
CA ALA A 53 11.99 -15.44 -8.21
C ALA A 53 11.39 -15.31 -6.82
N SER A 54 10.79 -16.39 -6.34
CA SER A 54 10.32 -16.56 -4.97
C SER A 54 11.26 -15.90 -3.97
N THR A 55 10.91 -14.71 -3.52
CA THR A 55 11.42 -14.13 -2.28
C THR A 55 10.19 -13.59 -1.58
N ALA A 56 9.95 -14.13 -0.39
CA ALA A 56 8.74 -13.96 0.41
C ALA A 56 8.18 -12.52 0.40
N PRO A 57 6.84 -12.35 0.51
CA PRO A 57 6.25 -11.02 0.67
C PRO A 57 6.93 -10.34 1.86
N ALA A 58 7.17 -9.03 1.74
CA ALA A 58 7.74 -8.22 2.80
C ALA A 58 7.02 -8.53 4.12
N ALA A 59 7.66 -9.36 4.95
CA ALA A 59 7.15 -9.66 6.27
C ALA A 59 7.02 -8.33 7.00
N CYS A 60 5.84 -8.08 7.58
CA CYS A 60 5.65 -7.05 8.58
C CYS A 60 6.76 -7.26 9.62
N ARG A 61 7.82 -6.44 9.56
CA ARG A 61 9.02 -6.67 10.34
C ARG A 61 8.70 -6.27 11.78
N ASN A 62 8.29 -7.23 12.61
CA ASN A 62 8.18 -7.01 14.04
C ASN A 62 9.56 -6.63 14.60
N PRO A 63 9.68 -5.64 15.49
CA PRO A 63 10.95 -5.22 16.07
C PRO A 63 11.60 -6.27 16.99
N SER A 64 10.96 -7.43 17.19
CA SER A 64 11.37 -8.48 18.12
C SER A 64 12.02 -9.72 17.47
N GLY A 65 12.29 -9.71 16.16
CA GLY A 65 13.14 -10.71 15.50
C GLY A 65 12.65 -12.18 15.52
N THR A 66 11.41 -12.44 15.92
CA THR A 66 10.86 -13.81 15.96
C THR A 66 9.91 -14.07 14.79
N PRO A 67 10.06 -15.18 14.05
CA PRO A 67 9.12 -15.55 13.00
C PRO A 67 7.78 -15.97 13.64
N LYS A 68 6.72 -15.19 13.42
CA LYS A 68 5.34 -15.64 13.69
C LYS A 68 4.69 -16.08 12.38
N ASN A 69 4.14 -17.29 12.39
CA ASN A 69 3.45 -17.92 11.28
C ASN A 69 2.27 -17.04 10.79
N PRO A 70 2.03 -16.94 9.47
CA PRO A 70 1.03 -16.01 8.90
C PRO A 70 -0.44 -16.41 9.09
N CYS A 71 -0.76 -17.48 9.84
CA CYS A 71 -2.11 -18.07 9.89
C CYS A 71 -2.86 -17.95 11.23
N SER A 72 -2.52 -17.02 12.13
CA SER A 72 -3.21 -16.92 13.44
C SER A 72 -4.30 -15.84 13.54
N TRP A 73 -4.82 -15.35 12.41
CA TRP A 73 -5.94 -14.38 12.39
C TRP A 73 -7.07 -14.88 11.47
N CYS A 74 -7.44 -16.16 11.60
CA CYS A 74 -8.77 -16.67 11.24
C CYS A 74 -9.57 -16.88 12.54
#